data_AF-A0A8E7UXV8-F1
#
_entry.id   AF-A0A8E7UXV8-F1
#
_cell.length_a   1.000
_cell.length_b   1.000
_cell.length_c   1.000
_cell.angle_alpha   90.00
_cell.angle_beta   90.00
_cell.angle_gamma   90.00
#
_symmetry.space_group_name_H-M   'P 1'
#
loop_
_entity.id
_entity.type
_entity.pdbx_description
1 polymer ?
#
loop_
_entity_poly.entity_id
_entity_poly.type
_entity_poly.pdbx_seq_one_letter_code
_entity_poly.pdbx_strand_id
1 'polypeptide(L)'
;MILLQLSSAQGPDECCLAVKKALDCLTKEAAREKVSLTRLETEPGRLPDTLRSALVSLDDEKAMAFSERWCGTLLWICTSPYRPHHGRKNWYVGIGRFSADEHIQSDEIRFETLRSSGPGGQHVNKTDSAVRATHLASGISVKVQSERSQHANKRLARLLIAWRLEQQRQNECAALKSERRLFHHQIERGNPLRIFKGMAFTPQ
;
A
#
# COMPACT_ATOMS: atom_id res chain seq x y z
N MET A 1 5.75 6.50 4.64
CA MET A 1 5.13 5.28 5.23
C MET A 1 5.55 4.02 4.45
N ILE A 2 6.04 2.98 5.11
CA ILE A 2 6.39 1.69 4.47
C ILE A 2 5.37 0.62 4.86
N LEU A 3 4.91 -0.17 3.89
CA LEU A 3 4.07 -1.34 4.12
C LEU A 3 4.89 -2.63 4.01
N LEU A 4 4.71 -3.53 4.96
CA LEU A 4 5.35 -4.83 4.96
C LEU A 4 4.29 -5.94 5.04
N GLN A 5 4.26 -6.82 4.05
CA GLN A 5 3.32 -7.94 3.97
C GLN A 5 4.03 -9.26 4.20
N LEU A 6 3.61 -10.00 5.22
CA LEU A 6 4.01 -11.38 5.46
C LEU A 6 2.94 -12.29 4.86
N SER A 7 3.35 -13.35 4.16
CA SER A 7 2.42 -14.25 3.48
C SER A 7 2.90 -15.70 3.48
N SER A 8 1.97 -16.62 3.69
CA SER A 8 2.18 -18.06 3.50
C SER A 8 1.98 -18.51 2.05
N ALA A 9 1.60 -17.59 1.15
CA ALA A 9 1.16 -17.86 -0.22
C ALA A 9 0.12 -18.98 -0.32
N GLN A 10 0.45 -20.03 -1.08
CA GLN A 10 -0.30 -21.28 -1.25
C GLN A 10 0.31 -22.40 -0.37
N GLY A 11 1.00 -22.03 0.70
CA GLY A 11 1.57 -22.95 1.66
C GLY A 11 0.49 -23.65 2.50
N PRO A 12 0.81 -24.81 3.09
CA PRO A 12 -0.10 -25.50 4.01
C PRO A 12 -0.21 -24.75 5.35
N ASP A 13 -1.07 -25.23 6.26
CA ASP A 13 -1.36 -24.52 7.50
C ASP A 13 -0.14 -24.33 8.42
N GLU A 14 0.92 -25.14 8.27
CA GLU A 14 2.20 -24.89 8.95
C GLU A 14 2.87 -23.58 8.51
N CYS A 15 2.76 -23.21 7.23
CA CYS A 15 3.20 -21.90 6.74
C CYS A 15 2.32 -20.78 7.31
N CYS A 16 1.02 -21.01 7.50
CA CYS A 16 0.13 -20.03 8.14
C CYS A 16 0.49 -19.79 9.62
N LEU A 17 0.88 -20.86 10.33
CA LEU A 17 1.45 -20.74 11.67
C LEU A 17 2.79 -20.00 11.66
N ALA A 18 3.62 -20.26 10.65
CA ALA A 18 4.91 -19.57 10.48
C ALA A 18 4.72 -18.06 10.29
N VAL A 19 3.72 -17.62 9.52
CA VAL A 19 3.38 -16.19 9.35
C VAL A 19 3.01 -15.55 10.70
N LYS A 20 2.16 -16.22 11.50
CA LYS A 20 1.80 -15.73 12.83
C LYS A 20 3.02 -15.56 13.73
N LYS A 21 3.88 -16.58 13.78
CA LYS A 21 5.12 -16.56 14.58
C LYS A 21 6.10 -15.49 14.10
N ALA A 22 6.25 -15.35 12.78
CA ALA A 22 7.07 -14.30 12.17
C ALA A 22 6.56 -12.91 12.54
N LEU A 23 5.24 -12.68 12.47
CA LEU A 23 4.61 -11.41 12.86
C LEU A 23 4.85 -11.09 14.35
N ASP A 24 4.70 -12.07 15.23
CA ASP A 24 4.94 -11.87 16.67
C ASP A 24 6.42 -11.56 16.95
N CYS A 25 7.34 -12.25 16.28
CA CYS A 25 8.77 -12.00 16.38
C CYS A 25 9.12 -10.60 15.86
N LEU A 26 8.56 -10.22 14.71
CA LEU A 26 8.76 -8.94 14.07
C LEU A 26 8.25 -7.79 14.95
N THR A 27 7.08 -7.95 15.57
CA THR A 27 6.51 -6.96 16.49
C THR A 27 7.40 -6.78 17.74
N LYS A 28 7.93 -7.88 18.29
CA LYS A 28 8.86 -7.83 19.44
C LYS A 28 10.19 -7.17 19.08
N GLU A 29 10.72 -7.47 17.89
CA GLU A 29 11.96 -6.87 17.38
C GLU A 29 11.79 -5.36 17.15
N ALA A 30 10.67 -4.95 16.53
CA ALA A 30 10.32 -3.54 16.34
C ALA A 30 10.22 -2.79 17.69
N ALA A 31 9.54 -3.39 18.69
CA ALA A 31 9.45 -2.79 20.02
C ALA A 31 10.82 -2.63 20.70
N ARG A 32 11.72 -3.62 20.55
CA ARG A 32 13.08 -3.56 21.10
C ARG A 32 13.93 -2.46 20.46
N GLU A 33 13.80 -2.29 19.15
CA GLU A 33 14.54 -1.30 18.37
C GLU A 33 13.87 0.08 18.31
N LYS A 34 12.71 0.21 18.95
CA LYS A 34 11.86 1.41 18.97
C LYS A 34 11.43 1.85 17.57
N VAL A 35 11.08 0.89 16.71
CA VAL A 35 10.50 1.14 15.40
C VAL A 35 8.98 1.21 15.54
N SER A 36 8.36 2.29 15.06
CA SER A 36 6.91 2.43 15.03
C SER A 36 6.31 1.43 14.06
N LEU A 37 5.56 0.45 14.59
CA LEU A 37 4.89 -0.59 13.81
C LEU A 37 3.42 -0.63 14.14
N THR A 38 2.58 -0.54 13.11
CA THR A 38 1.12 -0.68 13.25
C THR A 38 0.61 -1.83 12.41
N ARG A 39 -0.17 -2.74 13.02
CA ARG A 39 -0.83 -3.82 12.27
C ARG A 39 -2.07 -3.28 11.57
N LEU A 40 -2.12 -3.40 10.24
CA LEU A 40 -3.19 -2.84 9.42
C LEU A 40 -4.24 -3.88 9.03
N GLU A 41 -3.81 -5.00 8.44
CA GLU A 41 -4.69 -6.03 7.90
C GLU A 41 -4.17 -7.41 8.29
N THR A 42 -5.07 -8.37 8.51
CA THR A 42 -4.70 -9.78 8.59
C THR A 42 -5.75 -10.68 8.00
N GLU A 43 -5.28 -11.72 7.34
CA GLU A 43 -6.11 -12.79 6.82
C GLU A 43 -5.87 -14.05 7.66
N PRO A 44 -6.89 -14.56 8.36
CA PRO A 44 -6.75 -15.79 9.14
C PRO A 44 -6.47 -17.00 8.23
N GLY A 45 -5.70 -17.95 8.75
CA GLY A 45 -5.58 -19.27 8.14
C GLY A 45 -6.80 -20.16 8.44
N ARG A 46 -6.78 -21.41 7.96
CA ARG A 46 -7.89 -22.35 8.19
C ARG A 46 -7.93 -22.87 9.62
N LEU A 47 -6.78 -22.98 10.28
CA LEU A 47 -6.67 -23.43 11.65
C LEU A 47 -6.68 -22.24 12.62
N PRO A 48 -7.17 -22.43 13.86
CA PRO A 48 -7.10 -21.41 14.90
C PRO A 48 -5.67 -20.92 15.14
N ASP A 49 -5.54 -19.64 15.47
CA ASP A 49 -4.25 -18.98 15.75
C ASP A 49 -3.21 -19.10 14.61
N THR A 50 -3.68 -19.17 13.36
CA THR A 50 -2.83 -19.11 12.16
C THR A 50 -3.21 -17.93 11.28
N LEU A 51 -2.26 -17.43 10.50
CA LEU A 51 -2.48 -16.31 9.57
C LEU A 51 -2.04 -16.70 8.17
N ARG A 52 -2.90 -16.52 7.17
CA ARG A 52 -2.50 -16.66 5.76
C ARG A 52 -1.64 -15.48 5.31
N SER A 53 -2.00 -14.29 5.75
CA SER A 53 -1.23 -13.08 5.49
C SER A 53 -1.41 -12.04 6.60
N ALA A 54 -0.42 -11.15 6.71
CA ALA A 54 -0.47 -10.00 7.61
C ALA A 54 0.18 -8.79 6.94
N LEU A 55 -0.45 -7.62 7.08
CA LEU A 55 0.07 -6.33 6.64
C LEU A 55 0.35 -5.46 7.85
N VAL A 56 1.55 -4.90 7.90
CA VAL A 56 1.96 -3.91 8.91
C VAL A 56 2.45 -2.64 8.22
N SER A 57 2.23 -1.49 8.86
CA SER A 57 2.91 -0.23 8.51
C SER A 57 4.12 -0.03 9.41
N LEU A 58 5.14 0.61 8.82
CA LEU A 58 6.32 1.09 9.50
C LEU A 58 6.45 2.59 9.21
N ASP A 59 6.48 3.38 10.27
CA ASP A 59 6.38 4.85 10.21
C ASP A 59 7.51 5.46 11.06
N ASP A 60 8.75 5.37 10.57
CA ASP A 60 9.96 5.85 11.24
C ASP A 60 11.11 6.02 10.23
N GLU A 61 12.12 6.84 10.54
CA GLU A 61 13.38 6.92 9.80
C GLU A 61 14.08 5.55 9.72
N LYS A 62 13.94 4.73 10.78
CA LYS A 62 14.49 3.37 10.83
C LYS A 62 13.66 2.34 10.05
N ALA A 63 12.47 2.70 9.58
CA ALA A 63 11.56 1.78 8.91
C ALA A 63 12.20 1.11 7.70
N MET A 64 12.99 1.85 6.92
CA MET A 64 13.64 1.32 5.72
C MET A 64 14.64 0.22 6.07
N ALA A 65 15.63 0.52 6.91
CA ALA A 65 16.63 -0.45 7.34
C ALA A 65 16.00 -1.66 8.07
N PHE A 66 14.98 -1.43 8.89
CA PHE A 66 14.25 -2.50 9.56
C PHE A 66 13.55 -3.42 8.54
N SER A 67 12.88 -2.83 7.54
CA SER A 67 12.17 -3.58 6.51
C SER A 67 13.11 -4.40 5.63
N GLU A 68 14.29 -3.88 5.26
CA GLU A 68 15.28 -4.58 4.43
C GLU A 68 15.75 -5.89 5.06
N ARG A 69 15.96 -5.90 6.39
CA ARG A 69 16.38 -7.11 7.12
C ARG A 69 15.31 -8.20 7.16
N TRP A 70 14.04 -7.84 6.98
CA TRP A 70 12.92 -8.76 7.00
C TRP A 70 12.41 -9.14 5.61
N CYS A 71 12.66 -8.32 4.59
CA CYS A 71 12.22 -8.57 3.23
C CYS A 71 12.83 -9.83 2.64
N GLY A 72 12.04 -10.53 1.82
CA GLY A 72 12.41 -11.75 1.11
C GLY A 72 11.87 -13.02 1.78
N THR A 73 12.56 -14.13 1.61
CA THR A 73 12.07 -15.44 2.05
C THR A 73 12.59 -15.77 3.45
N LEU A 74 11.67 -16.15 4.34
CA LEU A 74 11.94 -16.68 5.67
C LEU A 74 11.69 -18.18 5.69
N LEU A 75 12.61 -18.94 6.27
CA LEU A 75 12.50 -20.38 6.47
C LEU A 75 12.30 -20.71 7.95
N TRP A 76 11.21 -21.39 8.27
CA TRP A 76 10.99 -22.01 9.57
C TRP A 76 11.18 -23.52 9.47
N ILE A 77 12.12 -24.05 10.26
CA ILE A 77 12.46 -25.46 10.33
C ILE A 77 11.84 -26.07 11.59
N CYS A 78 10.77 -26.83 11.41
CA CYS A 78 10.08 -27.52 12.49
C CYS A 78 9.34 -28.75 11.96
N THR A 79 9.27 -29.83 12.74
CA THR A 79 8.32 -30.92 12.47
C THR A 79 6.90 -30.39 12.44
N SER A 80 6.07 -30.89 11.53
CA SER A 80 4.67 -30.43 11.43
C SER A 80 3.94 -30.63 12.75
N PRO A 81 3.33 -29.57 13.33
CA PRO A 81 2.45 -29.70 14.49
C PRO A 81 1.05 -30.22 14.12
N TYR A 82 0.68 -30.19 12.84
CA TYR A 82 -0.67 -30.53 12.37
C TYR A 82 -0.75 -31.89 11.69
N ARG A 83 0.37 -32.40 11.17
CA ARG A 83 0.47 -33.68 10.48
C ARG A 83 1.50 -34.56 11.20
N PRO A 84 1.06 -35.34 12.21
CA PRO A 84 1.93 -36.31 12.87
C PRO A 84 2.59 -37.25 11.85
N HIS A 85 3.85 -37.64 12.10
CA HIS A 85 4.65 -38.54 11.26
C HIS A 85 4.99 -38.04 9.84
N HIS A 86 4.59 -36.83 9.45
CA HIS A 86 4.94 -36.26 8.16
C HIS A 86 6.42 -35.80 8.12
N GLY A 87 7.16 -36.22 7.09
CA GLY A 87 8.62 -36.00 7.01
C GLY A 87 9.08 -34.56 6.71
N ARG A 88 8.18 -33.70 6.19
CA ARG A 88 8.51 -32.30 5.86
C ARG A 88 8.74 -31.47 7.11
N LYS A 89 9.85 -30.72 7.11
CA LYS A 89 10.24 -29.83 8.22
C LYS A 89 10.45 -28.36 7.81
N ASN A 90 10.49 -28.07 6.51
CA ASN A 90 10.80 -26.75 5.99
C ASN A 90 9.52 -26.02 5.54
N TRP A 91 9.24 -24.90 6.21
CA TRP A 91 8.09 -24.04 5.98
C TRP A 91 8.57 -22.65 5.58
N TYR A 92 8.16 -22.19 4.40
CA TYR A 92 8.61 -20.91 3.85
C TYR A 92 7.51 -19.86 4.03
N VAL A 93 7.93 -18.62 4.30
CA VAL A 93 7.10 -17.42 4.40
C VAL A 93 7.76 -16.35 3.53
N GLY A 94 6.98 -15.67 2.70
CA GLY A 94 7.48 -14.53 1.94
C GLY A 94 7.12 -13.23 2.65
N ILE A 95 8.06 -12.29 2.65
CA ILE A 95 7.90 -10.97 3.22
C ILE A 95 8.20 -9.94 2.15
N GLY A 96 7.18 -9.20 1.74
CA GLY A 96 7.25 -8.19 0.68
C GLY A 96 7.13 -6.80 1.25
N ARG A 97 7.93 -5.86 0.74
CA ARG A 97 7.83 -4.44 1.05
C ARG A 97 7.15 -3.70 -0.08
N PHE A 98 6.27 -2.79 0.28
CA PHE A 98 5.56 -1.92 -0.63
C PHE A 98 5.62 -0.50 -0.07
N SER A 99 5.68 0.50 -0.94
CA SER A 99 5.53 1.91 -0.54
C SER A 99 4.12 2.36 -0.88
N ALA A 100 3.46 3.00 0.09
CA ALA A 100 2.40 3.92 -0.25
C ALA A 100 3.09 5.24 -0.60
N ASP A 101 2.95 5.73 -1.84
CA ASP A 101 3.52 7.04 -2.19
C ASP A 101 3.00 8.11 -1.22
N GLU A 102 3.93 8.89 -0.67
CA GLU A 102 3.60 10.03 0.14
C GLU A 102 2.88 11.04 -0.74
N HIS A 103 1.65 11.37 -0.34
CA HIS A 103 0.81 12.30 -1.06
C HIS A 103 1.58 13.62 -1.26
N ILE A 104 1.61 14.13 -2.49
CA ILE A 104 2.11 15.48 -2.76
C ILE A 104 1.08 16.46 -2.17
N GLN A 105 1.28 16.85 -0.91
CA GLN A 105 0.38 17.70 -0.11
C GLN A 105 0.52 19.18 -0.47
N SER A 106 0.36 19.56 -1.74
CA SER A 106 0.16 20.98 -2.06
C SER A 106 -1.23 21.18 -2.64
N ASP A 107 -2.12 21.79 -1.87
CA ASP A 107 -3.46 22.21 -2.33
C ASP A 107 -3.41 23.40 -3.30
N GLU A 108 -2.22 23.79 -3.76
CA GLU A 108 -2.04 24.96 -4.60
C GLU A 108 -2.58 24.73 -6.01
N ILE A 109 -3.61 25.50 -6.36
CA ILE A 109 -4.25 25.48 -7.67
C ILE A 109 -3.99 26.82 -8.36
N ARG A 110 -3.28 26.77 -9.50
CA ARG A 110 -3.14 27.92 -10.39
C ARG A 110 -4.38 28.06 -11.26
N PHE A 111 -4.95 29.27 -11.30
CA PHE A 111 -6.09 29.59 -12.14
C PHE A 111 -5.67 30.52 -13.28
N GLU A 112 -6.03 30.15 -14.50
CA GLU A 112 -5.86 30.94 -15.72
C GLU A 112 -7.24 31.26 -16.30
N THR A 113 -7.49 32.52 -16.63
CA THR A 113 -8.72 32.94 -17.32
C THR A 113 -8.55 32.85 -18.82
N LEU A 114 -9.59 32.37 -19.48
CA LEU A 114 -9.63 32.14 -20.92
C LEU A 114 -10.92 32.74 -21.48
N ARG A 115 -10.90 33.07 -22.77
CA ARG A 115 -12.13 33.36 -23.50
C ARG A 115 -12.96 32.08 -23.61
N SER A 116 -14.25 32.22 -23.33
CA SER A 116 -15.21 31.14 -23.54
C SER A 116 -15.38 30.90 -25.04
N SER A 117 -15.37 29.63 -25.45
CA SER A 117 -15.51 29.23 -26.85
C SER A 117 -16.81 28.44 -27.03
N GLY A 118 -17.72 28.90 -27.91
CA GLY A 118 -18.96 28.19 -28.23
C GLY A 118 -19.99 29.07 -28.97
N PRO A 119 -21.11 28.48 -29.46
CA PRO A 119 -22.20 29.22 -30.11
C PRO A 119 -22.92 30.09 -29.06
N GLY A 120 -22.46 31.32 -28.90
CA GLY A 120 -23.02 32.31 -27.99
C GLY A 120 -22.99 33.70 -28.62
N GLY A 121 -23.94 34.56 -28.23
CA GLY A 121 -24.00 35.95 -28.71
C GLY A 121 -22.78 36.78 -28.30
N GLN A 122 -22.77 38.07 -28.68
CA GLN A 122 -21.62 38.98 -28.48
C GLN A 122 -21.03 38.98 -27.06
N HIS A 123 -21.84 38.72 -26.04
CA HIS A 123 -21.42 38.66 -24.63
C HIS A 123 -20.51 37.47 -24.29
N VAL A 124 -20.68 36.31 -24.96
CA VAL A 124 -19.85 35.11 -24.75
C VAL A 124 -18.47 35.30 -25.36
N ASN A 125 -18.37 36.03 -26.48
CA ASN A 125 -17.12 36.25 -27.21
C ASN A 125 -16.27 37.39 -26.61
N LYS A 126 -16.84 38.27 -25.78
CA LYS A 126 -16.14 39.40 -25.15
C LYS A 126 -15.69 39.15 -23.70
N THR A 127 -16.26 38.17 -23.01
CA THR A 127 -16.04 37.96 -21.58
C THR A 127 -15.10 36.78 -21.31
N ASP A 128 -14.03 37.01 -20.56
CA ASP A 128 -13.07 35.99 -20.12
C ASP A 128 -13.63 35.16 -18.95
N SER A 129 -14.77 34.49 -19.19
CA SER A 129 -15.47 33.72 -18.15
C SER A 129 -14.97 32.29 -18.00
N ALA A 130 -14.29 31.72 -19.00
CA ALA A 130 -13.73 30.37 -18.92
C ALA A 130 -12.50 30.34 -18.00
N VAL A 131 -12.33 29.24 -17.29
CA VAL A 131 -11.26 29.07 -16.31
C VAL A 131 -10.54 27.76 -16.57
N ARG A 132 -9.21 27.80 -16.62
CA ARG A 132 -8.35 26.63 -16.48
C ARG A 132 -7.78 26.62 -15.07
N ALA A 133 -7.96 25.51 -14.36
CA ALA A 133 -7.38 25.29 -13.06
C ALA A 133 -6.35 24.17 -13.17
N THR A 134 -5.16 24.36 -12.60
CA THR A 134 -4.07 23.38 -12.59
C THR A 134 -3.61 23.18 -11.16
N HIS A 135 -3.71 21.95 -10.67
CA HIS A 135 -3.10 21.55 -9.42
C HIS A 135 -1.59 21.41 -9.63
N LEU A 136 -0.80 22.23 -8.95
CA LEU A 136 0.63 22.34 -9.26
C LEU A 136 1.39 21.05 -8.90
N ALA A 137 1.03 20.45 -7.77
CA ALA A 137 1.66 19.25 -7.25
C ALA A 137 1.49 18.03 -8.16
N SER A 138 0.28 17.78 -8.66
CA SER A 138 -0.01 16.61 -9.50
C SER A 138 0.03 16.88 -11.00
N GLY A 139 0.10 18.16 -11.41
CA GLY A 139 -0.02 18.57 -12.81
C GLY A 139 -1.41 18.39 -13.42
N ILE A 140 -2.41 17.92 -12.66
CA ILE A 140 -3.77 17.75 -13.16
C ILE A 140 -4.35 19.12 -13.51
N SER A 141 -4.83 19.26 -14.74
CA SER A 141 -5.53 20.46 -15.19
C SER A 141 -6.95 20.17 -15.66
N VAL A 142 -7.86 21.11 -15.38
CA VAL A 142 -9.26 21.08 -15.82
C VAL A 142 -9.62 22.42 -16.45
N LYS A 143 -10.45 22.41 -17.49
CA LYS A 143 -11.03 23.61 -18.10
C LYS A 143 -12.53 23.61 -17.86
N VAL A 144 -13.06 24.71 -17.34
CA VAL A 144 -14.49 24.90 -17.06
C VAL A 144 -14.98 26.18 -17.71
N GLN A 145 -16.09 26.08 -18.45
CA GLN A 145 -16.73 27.19 -19.17
C GLN A 145 -18.26 27.08 -19.18
N SER A 146 -18.84 26.24 -18.30
CA SER A 146 -20.27 25.95 -18.28
C SER A 146 -21.10 27.12 -17.74
N GLU A 147 -20.54 27.91 -16.83
CA GLU A 147 -21.23 29.02 -16.18
C GLU A 147 -20.91 30.36 -16.86
N ARG A 148 -21.86 31.30 -16.75
CA ARG A 148 -21.69 32.65 -17.29
C ARG A 148 -20.66 33.48 -16.51
N SER A 149 -20.45 33.19 -15.22
CA SER A 149 -19.52 33.93 -14.36
C SER A 149 -18.22 33.16 -14.11
N GLN A 150 -17.10 33.89 -14.15
CA GLN A 150 -15.77 33.34 -13.85
C GLN A 150 -15.69 32.76 -12.43
N HIS A 151 -16.34 33.38 -11.45
CA HIS A 151 -16.35 32.92 -10.05
C HIS A 151 -17.03 31.55 -9.91
N ALA A 152 -18.16 31.35 -10.60
CA ALA A 152 -18.83 30.05 -10.62
C ALA A 152 -17.97 28.98 -11.33
N ASN A 153 -17.33 29.33 -12.46
CA ASN A 153 -16.40 28.43 -13.14
C ASN A 153 -15.16 28.09 -12.27
N LYS A 154 -14.61 29.04 -11.50
CA LYS A 154 -13.53 28.77 -10.54
C LYS A 154 -13.95 27.78 -9.45
N ARG A 155 -15.16 27.94 -8.88
CA ARG A 155 -15.71 27.01 -7.88
C ARG A 155 -15.86 25.60 -8.43
N LEU A 156 -16.45 25.46 -9.62
CA LEU A 156 -16.59 24.17 -10.30
C LEU A 156 -15.23 23.55 -10.63
N ALA A 157 -14.26 24.34 -11.09
CA ALA A 157 -12.92 23.87 -11.40
C ALA A 157 -12.21 23.28 -10.15
N ARG A 158 -12.36 23.89 -8.98
CA ARG A 158 -11.85 23.34 -7.71
C ARG A 158 -12.47 21.98 -7.39
N LEU A 159 -13.80 21.86 -7.51
CA LEU A 159 -14.51 20.60 -7.25
C LEU A 159 -14.05 19.49 -8.20
N LEU A 160 -13.85 19.81 -9.48
CA LEU A 160 -13.36 18.84 -10.47
C LEU A 160 -11.91 18.42 -10.21
N ILE A 161 -11.04 19.34 -9.79
CA ILE A 161 -9.66 19.01 -9.37
C ILE A 161 -9.69 18.06 -8.17
N ALA A 162 -10.44 18.39 -7.12
CA ALA A 162 -10.57 17.55 -5.93
C ALA A 162 -11.10 16.15 -6.27
N TRP A 163 -12.13 16.08 -7.14
CA TRP A 163 -12.65 14.81 -7.61
C TRP A 163 -11.61 13.99 -8.39
N ARG A 164 -10.83 14.61 -9.29
CA ARG A 164 -9.76 13.91 -10.03
C ARG A 164 -8.63 13.43 -9.13
N LEU A 165 -8.24 14.21 -8.14
CA LEU A 165 -7.23 13.81 -7.15
C LEU A 165 -7.71 12.59 -6.35
N GLU A 166 -8.96 12.59 -5.92
CA GLU A 166 -9.54 11.45 -5.22
C GLU A 166 -9.61 10.19 -6.11
N GLN A 167 -9.98 10.34 -7.39
CA GLN A 167 -9.96 9.23 -8.35
C GLN A 167 -8.54 8.68 -8.56
N GLN A 168 -7.54 9.55 -8.69
CA GLN A 168 -6.14 9.14 -8.79
C GLN A 168 -5.71 8.35 -7.54
N ARG A 169 -6.01 8.86 -6.35
CA ARG A 169 -5.71 8.20 -5.08
C ARG A 169 -6.37 6.82 -4.97
N GLN A 170 -7.62 6.69 -5.41
CA GLN A 170 -8.33 5.41 -5.44
C GLN A 170 -7.65 4.41 -6.39
N ASN A 171 -7.21 4.87 -7.57
CA ASN A 171 -6.50 4.05 -8.54
C ASN A 171 -5.13 3.58 -8.00
N GLU A 172 -4.36 4.46 -7.37
CA GLU A 172 -3.08 4.13 -6.74
C GLU A 172 -3.28 3.10 -5.62
N CYS A 173 -4.27 3.31 -4.75
CA CYS A 173 -4.62 2.34 -3.71
C CYS A 173 -5.03 0.98 -4.30
N ALA A 174 -5.77 0.98 -5.41
CA ALA A 174 -6.19 -0.25 -6.09
C ALA A 174 -5.01 -0.98 -6.74
N ALA A 175 -4.08 -0.24 -7.37
CA ALA A 175 -2.87 -0.77 -7.95
C ALA A 175 -1.98 -1.42 -6.87
N LEU A 176 -1.73 -0.72 -5.77
CA LEU A 176 -0.97 -1.22 -4.62
C LEU A 176 -1.60 -2.49 -4.03
N LYS A 177 -2.94 -2.50 -3.86
CA LYS A 177 -3.66 -3.72 -3.44
C LYS A 177 -3.50 -4.86 -4.45
N SER A 178 -3.47 -4.56 -5.75
CA SER A 178 -3.25 -5.57 -6.79
C SER A 178 -1.85 -6.17 -6.74
N GLU A 179 -0.83 -5.32 -6.61
CA GLU A 179 0.57 -5.73 -6.45
C GLU A 179 0.75 -6.64 -5.23
N ARG A 180 0.19 -6.24 -4.09
CA ARG A 180 0.16 -7.04 -2.85
C ARG A 180 -0.49 -8.40 -3.01
N ARG A 181 -1.58 -8.47 -3.80
CA ARG A 181 -2.23 -9.76 -4.13
C ARG A 181 -1.34 -10.62 -5.03
N LEU A 182 -0.71 -10.05 -6.04
CA LEU A 182 0.22 -10.79 -6.91
C LEU A 182 1.39 -11.36 -6.11
N PHE A 183 1.99 -10.56 -5.22
CA PHE A 183 3.03 -11.02 -4.29
C PHE A 183 2.58 -12.21 -3.45
N HIS A 184 1.35 -12.18 -2.93
CA HIS A 184 0.77 -13.31 -2.18
C HIS A 184 0.79 -14.62 -2.99
N HIS A 185 0.74 -14.59 -4.31
CA HIS A 185 0.76 -15.80 -5.14
C HIS A 185 2.16 -16.24 -5.58
N GLN A 186 3.15 -15.35 -5.59
CA GLN A 186 4.44 -15.54 -6.28
C GLN A 186 5.65 -15.76 -5.35
N ILE A 187 5.43 -16.09 -4.08
CA ILE A 187 6.53 -16.27 -3.11
C ILE A 187 7.52 -17.34 -3.58
N GLU A 188 8.77 -16.94 -3.75
CA GLU A 188 9.88 -17.83 -4.09
C GLU A 188 10.18 -18.82 -2.95
N ARG A 189 10.23 -20.11 -3.29
CA ARG A 189 10.55 -21.19 -2.35
C ARG A 189 12.04 -21.50 -2.44
N GLY A 190 12.86 -20.84 -1.65
CA GLY A 190 14.31 -21.04 -1.64
C GLY A 190 15.06 -19.81 -1.13
N ASN A 191 16.40 -19.91 -1.05
CA ASN A 191 17.31 -18.83 -0.64
C ASN A 191 16.82 -18.01 0.57
N PRO A 192 16.60 -18.65 1.74
CA PRO A 192 16.04 -17.95 2.88
C PRO A 192 17.03 -16.94 3.44
N LEU A 193 16.60 -15.69 3.57
CA LEU A 193 17.38 -14.62 4.21
C LEU A 193 17.36 -14.76 5.73
N ARG A 194 16.29 -15.31 6.30
CA ARG A 194 16.20 -15.62 7.74
C ARG A 194 15.77 -17.05 7.97
N ILE A 195 16.42 -17.70 8.94
CA ILE A 195 16.15 -19.07 9.33
C ILE A 195 15.75 -19.10 10.80
N PHE A 196 14.65 -19.78 11.09
CA PHE A 196 14.15 -20.01 12.44
C PHE A 196 14.02 -21.51 12.69
N LYS A 197 14.30 -21.97 13.91
CA LYS A 197 14.25 -23.39 14.28
C LYS A 197 13.32 -23.66 15.46
N GLY A 198 12.69 -24.83 15.39
CA GLY A 198 11.87 -25.39 16.47
C GLY A 198 10.54 -24.66 16.69
N MET A 199 9.70 -25.21 17.57
CA MET A 199 8.37 -24.65 17.87
C MET A 199 8.43 -23.27 18.54
N ALA A 200 9.52 -22.98 19.25
CA ALA A 200 9.78 -21.70 19.88
C ALA A 200 10.09 -20.58 18.88
N PHE A 201 10.34 -20.91 17.61
CA PHE A 201 10.68 -19.95 16.55
C PHE A 201 11.93 -19.12 16.90
N THR A 202 13.01 -19.82 17.24
CA THR A 202 14.27 -19.18 17.63
C THR A 202 15.08 -18.82 16.37
N PRO A 203 15.54 -17.57 16.21
CA PRO A 203 16.40 -17.19 15.09
C PRO A 203 17.74 -17.95 15.16
N GLN A 204 18.27 -18.33 14.00
CA GLN A 204 19.59 -18.95 13.84
C GLN A 204 20.65 -17.92 13.43
#